data_AF-A0A853JLD6-F1
#
_entry.id   AF-A0A853JLD6-F1
#
_cell.length_a   1.000
_cell.length_b   1.000
_cell.length_c   1.000
_cell.angle_alpha   90.00
_cell.angle_beta   90.00
_cell.angle_gamma   90.00
#
_symmetry.space_group_name_H-M   'P 1'
#
loop_
_entity.id
_entity.type
_entity.pdbx_description
1 polymer ?
#
loop_
_entity_poly.entity_id
_entity_poly.type
_entity_poly.pdbx_seq_one_letter_code
_entity_poly.pdbx_strand_id
1 'polypeptide(L)'
;MTARAEEDVLDLRETAARFGCDVETLSERIGAAIAELAAAYLEAHSREIQALYTSGGDITLGVCEALESAGICVLDEIEPFTMYGELIGGPYSGLPIVTKGGLAGRVDTLRSAMSYLQIKLAEKE
;
A
#
# COMPACT_ATOMS: atom_id res chain seq x y z
N MET A 1 10.43 2.90 -1.17
CA MET A 1 11.04 2.14 -2.28
C MET A 1 11.89 1.04 -1.68
N THR A 2 11.67 -0.21 -2.05
CA THR A 2 12.41 -1.39 -1.52
C THR A 2 13.77 -1.58 -2.20
N ALA A 3 14.02 -0.87 -3.30
CA ALA A 3 15.25 -0.82 -4.08
C ALA A 3 15.60 0.65 -4.38
N ARG A 4 16.88 1.01 -4.58
CA ARG A 4 17.31 2.39 -4.88
C ARG A 4 17.72 2.55 -6.35
N ALA A 5 18.20 1.49 -6.97
CA ALA A 5 18.52 1.43 -8.39
C ALA A 5 17.98 0.14 -9.02
N GLU A 6 18.04 0.02 -10.35
CA GLU A 6 17.55 -1.16 -11.07
C GLU A 6 18.36 -2.42 -10.69
N GLU A 7 19.64 -2.26 -10.37
CA GLU A 7 20.51 -3.36 -9.94
C GLU A 7 20.17 -3.87 -8.53
N ASP A 8 19.44 -3.08 -7.72
CA ASP A 8 18.95 -3.51 -6.40
C ASP A 8 17.65 -4.34 -6.52
N VAL A 9 17.03 -4.40 -7.71
CA VAL A 9 15.80 -5.17 -7.92
C VAL A 9 16.13 -6.65 -7.89
N LEU A 10 15.59 -7.35 -6.90
CA LEU A 10 15.83 -8.77 -6.70
C LEU A 10 15.21 -9.61 -7.84
N ASP A 11 16.00 -10.53 -8.39
CA ASP A 11 15.44 -11.67 -9.12
C ASP A 11 14.80 -12.63 -8.11
N LEU A 12 13.47 -12.70 -8.13
CA LEU A 12 12.72 -13.53 -7.18
C LEU A 12 12.98 -15.03 -7.37
N ARG A 13 13.31 -15.50 -8.56
CA ARG A 13 13.59 -16.92 -8.81
C ARG A 13 14.93 -17.31 -8.19
N GLU A 14 15.97 -16.52 -8.44
CA GLU A 14 17.29 -16.73 -7.84
C GLU A 14 17.20 -16.61 -6.31
N THR A 15 16.50 -15.59 -5.84
CA THR A 15 16.33 -15.32 -4.41
C THR A 15 15.56 -16.46 -3.72
N ALA A 16 14.48 -16.96 -4.33
CA ALA A 16 13.69 -18.06 -3.78
C ALA A 16 14.53 -19.35 -3.72
N ALA A 17 15.30 -19.65 -4.76
CA ALA A 17 16.23 -20.79 -4.77
C ALA A 17 17.28 -20.67 -3.66
N ARG A 18 17.84 -19.47 -3.43
CA ARG A 18 18.79 -19.21 -2.34
C ARG A 18 18.20 -19.47 -0.95
N PHE A 19 16.92 -19.18 -0.76
CA PHE A 19 16.20 -19.41 0.51
C PHE A 19 15.50 -20.76 0.59
N GLY A 20 15.59 -21.60 -0.45
CA GLY A 20 14.98 -22.93 -0.47
C GLY A 20 13.45 -22.92 -0.44
N CYS A 21 12.82 -21.89 -1.01
CA CYS A 21 11.36 -21.78 -1.17
C CYS A 21 10.98 -21.54 -2.64
N ASP A 22 9.69 -21.51 -2.94
CA ASP A 22 9.20 -21.03 -4.24
C ASP A 22 9.02 -19.50 -4.25
N VAL A 23 8.78 -18.97 -5.46
CA VAL A 23 8.63 -17.52 -5.70
C VAL A 23 7.37 -16.96 -5.03
N GLU A 24 6.31 -17.76 -4.95
CA GLU A 24 5.04 -17.38 -4.35
C GLU A 24 5.24 -17.14 -2.84
N THR A 25 5.79 -18.12 -2.14
CA THR A 25 6.16 -18.03 -0.71
C THR A 25 7.10 -16.85 -0.44
N LEU A 26 8.09 -16.62 -1.31
CA LEU A 26 9.00 -15.48 -1.15
C LEU A 26 8.26 -14.15 -1.30
N SER A 27 7.37 -14.04 -2.28
CA SER A 27 6.60 -12.82 -2.56
C SER A 27 5.64 -12.50 -1.42
N GLU A 28 4.95 -13.52 -0.90
CA GLU A 28 4.10 -13.42 0.29
C GLU A 28 4.88 -12.92 1.50
N ARG A 29 6.06 -13.47 1.77
CA ARG A 29 6.93 -13.04 2.89
C ARG A 29 7.39 -11.59 2.74
N ILE A 30 7.75 -11.17 1.53
CA ILE A 30 8.13 -9.77 1.26
C ILE A 30 6.92 -8.86 1.50
N GLY A 31 5.74 -9.25 0.98
CA GLY A 31 4.50 -8.49 1.16
C GLY A 31 4.10 -8.33 2.62
N ALA A 32 4.12 -9.43 3.38
CA ALA A 32 3.83 -9.44 4.81
C ALA A 32 4.80 -8.54 5.59
N ALA A 33 6.11 -8.63 5.33
CA ALA A 33 7.10 -7.78 5.99
C ALA A 33 6.90 -6.28 5.69
N ILE A 34 6.52 -5.93 4.45
CA ILE A 34 6.19 -4.54 4.08
C ILE A 34 4.94 -4.07 4.83
N ALA A 35 3.91 -4.92 4.91
CA ALA A 35 2.66 -4.61 5.60
C ALA A 35 2.86 -4.40 7.10
N GLU A 36 3.59 -5.31 7.76
CA GLU A 36 3.96 -5.19 9.18
C GLU A 36 4.75 -3.91 9.45
N LEU A 37 5.71 -3.59 8.58
CA LEU A 37 6.49 -2.35 8.70
C LEU A 37 5.61 -1.11 8.55
N ALA A 38 4.69 -1.11 7.58
CA ALA A 38 3.77 0.00 7.36
C ALA A 38 2.84 0.19 8.57
N ALA A 39 2.31 -0.90 9.14
CA ALA A 39 1.47 -0.86 10.33
C ALA A 39 2.23 -0.34 11.56
N ALA A 40 3.42 -0.87 11.83
CA ALA A 40 4.25 -0.42 12.94
C ALA A 40 4.65 1.06 12.80
N TYR A 41 4.96 1.51 11.59
CA TYR A 41 5.29 2.92 11.34
C TYR A 41 4.08 3.84 11.53
N LEU A 42 2.90 3.41 11.09
CA LEU A 42 1.64 4.14 11.30
C LEU A 42 1.29 4.22 12.78
N GLU A 43 1.43 3.13 13.53
CA GLU A 43 1.17 3.13 14.98
C GLU A 43 2.06 4.15 15.70
N ALA A 44 3.36 4.12 15.41
CA ALA A 44 4.34 5.03 16.01
C ALA A 44 4.13 6.51 15.66
N HIS A 45 3.52 6.80 14.50
CA HIS A 45 3.35 8.18 13.98
C HIS A 45 1.88 8.49 13.65
N SER A 46 0.95 7.89 14.39
CA SER A 46 -0.50 7.93 14.10
C SER A 46 -1.10 9.34 14.08
N ARG A 47 -0.44 10.32 14.70
CA ARG A 47 -0.85 11.74 14.68
C ARG A 47 -0.31 12.53 13.49
N GLU A 48 0.71 12.02 12.81
CA GLU A 48 1.41 12.69 11.72
C GLU A 48 0.97 12.16 10.34
N ILE A 49 0.62 10.87 10.28
CA ILE A 49 0.20 10.22 9.04
C ILE A 49 -1.30 10.37 8.85
N GLN A 50 -1.67 11.11 7.80
CA GLN A 50 -3.06 11.43 7.49
C GLN A 50 -3.68 10.57 6.39
N ALA A 51 -2.88 9.80 5.66
CA ALA A 51 -3.36 8.93 4.59
C ALA A 51 -2.34 7.83 4.25
N LEU A 52 -2.83 6.76 3.64
CA LEU A 52 -2.01 5.68 3.09
C LEU A 52 -2.08 5.66 1.55
N TYR A 53 -1.00 5.20 0.92
CA TYR A 53 -0.99 4.82 -0.49
C TYR A 53 -0.42 3.40 -0.60
N THR A 54 -1.16 2.49 -1.23
CA THR A 54 -0.72 1.12 -1.50
C THR A 54 -0.78 0.81 -2.99
N SER A 55 0.08 -0.10 -3.44
CA SER A 55 0.11 -0.55 -4.83
C SER A 55 0.32 -2.05 -4.88
N GLY A 56 -0.55 -2.75 -5.61
CA GLY A 56 -0.63 -4.21 -5.62
C GLY A 56 -1.72 -4.72 -4.66
N GLY A 57 -2.43 -5.76 -5.09
CA GLY A 57 -3.51 -6.36 -4.30
C GLY A 57 -2.98 -6.97 -3.01
N ASP A 58 -1.93 -7.79 -3.11
CA ASP A 58 -1.36 -8.51 -1.96
C ASP A 58 -0.81 -7.55 -0.90
N ILE A 59 -0.15 -6.47 -1.33
CA ILE A 59 0.33 -5.42 -0.42
C ILE A 59 -0.84 -4.71 0.26
N THR A 60 -1.87 -4.35 -0.51
CA THR A 60 -3.05 -3.66 0.04
C THR A 60 -3.78 -4.53 1.05
N LEU A 61 -3.97 -5.81 0.73
CA LEU A 61 -4.60 -6.79 1.61
C LEU A 61 -3.77 -6.97 2.89
N GLY A 62 -2.46 -7.22 2.76
CA GLY A 62 -1.58 -7.39 3.91
C GLY A 62 -1.57 -6.16 4.82
N VAL A 63 -1.55 -4.94 4.25
CA VAL A 63 -1.65 -3.70 5.05
C VAL A 63 -3.00 -3.62 5.77
N CYS A 64 -4.11 -3.96 5.11
CA CYS A 64 -5.42 -3.96 5.78
C CYS A 64 -5.47 -4.96 6.93
N GLU A 65 -4.94 -6.17 6.74
CA GLU A 65 -4.86 -7.21 7.77
C GLU A 65 -3.98 -6.77 8.94
N ALA A 66 -2.78 -6.23 8.66
CA ALA A 66 -1.85 -5.74 9.67
C ALA A 66 -2.39 -4.55 10.48
N LEU A 67 -3.32 -3.78 9.91
CA LEU A 67 -4.01 -2.66 10.56
C LEU A 67 -5.33 -3.08 11.23
N GLU A 68 -5.65 -4.38 11.25
CA GLU A 68 -6.92 -4.92 11.78
C GLU A 68 -8.16 -4.28 11.14
N SER A 69 -8.04 -3.84 9.89
CA SER A 69 -9.13 -3.26 9.12
C SER A 69 -10.07 -4.35 8.61
N ALA A 70 -11.37 -4.08 8.62
CA ALA A 70 -12.36 -4.93 7.96
C ALA A 70 -12.37 -4.75 6.43
N GLY A 71 -11.76 -3.68 5.92
CA GLY A 71 -11.62 -3.44 4.49
C GLY A 71 -11.48 -1.96 4.12
N ILE A 72 -11.87 -1.63 2.90
CA ILE A 72 -11.82 -0.27 2.35
C ILE A 72 -13.21 0.10 1.83
N CYS A 73 -13.75 1.22 2.31
CA CYS A 73 -14.90 1.88 1.70
C CYS A 73 -14.40 2.68 0.50
N VAL A 74 -14.68 2.20 -0.71
CA VAL A 74 -14.29 2.89 -1.95
C VAL A 74 -15.21 4.09 -2.16
N LEU A 75 -14.62 5.28 -2.29
CA LEU A 75 -15.34 6.55 -2.37
C LEU A 75 -15.23 7.22 -3.73
N ASP A 76 -14.10 7.08 -4.42
CA ASP A 76 -13.90 7.65 -5.75
C ASP A 76 -12.85 6.87 -6.55
N GLU A 77 -12.87 7.07 -7.87
CA GLU A 77 -11.84 6.58 -8.78
C GLU A 77 -11.02 7.77 -9.30
N ILE A 78 -9.74 7.81 -8.95
CA ILE A 78 -8.82 8.87 -9.38
C ILE A 78 -8.53 8.71 -10.88
N GLU A 79 -8.25 7.47 -11.27
CA GLU A 79 -8.00 7.03 -12.64
C GLU A 79 -8.16 5.49 -12.70
N PRO A 80 -8.22 4.85 -13.90
CA PRO A 80 -8.47 3.42 -14.01
C PRO A 80 -7.60 2.56 -13.09
N PHE A 81 -8.26 1.82 -12.19
CA PHE A 81 -7.63 0.95 -11.18
C PHE A 81 -6.80 1.67 -10.10
N THR A 82 -7.03 2.97 -9.91
CA THR A 82 -6.51 3.77 -8.79
C THR A 82 -7.68 4.36 -8.02
N MET A 83 -7.98 3.75 -6.89
CA MET A 83 -9.18 4.05 -6.09
C MET A 83 -8.81 4.86 -4.85
N TYR A 84 -9.64 5.84 -4.52
CA TYR A 84 -9.63 6.55 -3.25
C TYR A 84 -10.72 5.99 -2.34
N GLY A 85 -10.42 5.87 -1.06
CA GLY A 85 -11.37 5.40 -0.06
C GLY A 85 -10.90 5.65 1.37
N GLU A 86 -11.55 4.98 2.30
CA GLU A 86 -11.22 5.02 3.72
C GLU A 86 -11.18 3.61 4.29
N LEU A 87 -10.25 3.36 5.23
CA LEU A 87 -10.26 2.13 6.01
C LEU A 87 -11.56 2.03 6.81
N ILE A 88 -12.14 0.83 6.93
CA ILE A 88 -13.32 0.58 7.74
C ILE A 88 -13.04 -0.49 8.78
N GLY A 89 -13.49 -0.26 10.01
CA GLY A 89 -13.19 -1.16 11.13
C GLY A 89 -11.75 -1.03 11.62
N GLY A 90 -11.47 -1.68 12.75
CA GLY A 90 -10.17 -1.59 13.40
C GLY A 90 -9.85 -0.21 14.01
N PRO A 91 -8.63 -0.04 14.53
CA PRO A 91 -8.19 1.19 15.21
C PRO A 91 -8.08 2.42 14.29
N TYR A 92 -7.91 2.19 12.99
CA TYR A 92 -7.66 3.23 11.98
C TYR A 92 -8.88 3.49 11.08
N SER A 93 -10.08 3.11 11.51
CA SER A 93 -11.31 3.35 10.76
C SER A 93 -11.47 4.84 10.42
N GLY A 94 -11.76 5.14 9.15
CA GLY A 94 -11.85 6.49 8.61
C GLY A 94 -10.53 7.06 8.07
N LEU A 95 -9.40 6.38 8.25
CA LEU A 95 -8.12 6.80 7.68
C LEU A 95 -8.19 6.73 6.14
N PRO A 96 -7.94 7.85 5.44
CA PRO A 96 -7.89 7.87 3.98
C PRO A 96 -6.84 6.92 3.42
N ILE A 97 -7.18 6.26 2.32
CA ILE A 97 -6.29 5.37 1.59
C ILE A 97 -6.50 5.50 0.09
N VAL A 98 -5.40 5.49 -0.66
CA VAL A 98 -5.41 5.27 -2.12
C VAL A 98 -4.80 3.92 -2.42
N THR A 99 -5.47 3.14 -3.25
CA THR A 99 -5.00 1.82 -3.71
C THR A 99 -4.83 1.82 -5.22
N LYS A 100 -3.70 1.30 -5.72
CA LYS A 100 -3.45 1.11 -7.16
C LYS A 100 -3.29 -0.38 -7.48
N GLY A 101 -3.90 -0.86 -8.56
CA GLY A 101 -3.61 -2.19 -9.11
C GLY A 101 -2.12 -2.32 -9.50
N GLY A 102 -1.48 -3.47 -9.24
CA GLY A 102 -0.02 -3.60 -9.33
C GLY A 102 0.59 -3.15 -10.68
N LEU A 103 -0.04 -3.55 -11.78
CA LEU A 103 0.38 -3.23 -13.16
C LEU A 103 -0.39 -2.05 -13.78
N ALA A 104 -1.30 -1.43 -13.03
CA ALA A 104 -2.11 -0.34 -13.53
C ALA A 104 -1.43 1.03 -13.36
N GLY A 105 -1.99 2.04 -14.02
CA GLY A 105 -1.52 3.41 -13.96
C GLY A 105 -0.52 3.79 -15.06
N ARG A 106 -0.16 5.07 -15.05
CA ARG A 106 0.81 5.75 -15.91
C ARG A 106 1.99 6.24 -15.06
N VAL A 107 2.99 6.82 -15.71
CA VAL A 107 4.19 7.35 -15.04
C VAL A 107 3.87 8.43 -14.00
N ASP A 108 2.72 9.09 -14.12
CA ASP A 108 2.25 10.17 -13.27
C ASP A 108 1.18 9.76 -12.25
N THR A 109 0.74 8.50 -12.20
CA THR A 109 -0.33 8.04 -11.28
C THR A 109 -0.07 8.39 -9.83
N LEU A 110 1.15 8.15 -9.33
CA LEU A 110 1.48 8.46 -7.94
C LEU A 110 1.37 9.97 -7.67
N ARG A 111 1.77 10.81 -8.63
CA ARG A 111 1.62 12.27 -8.52
C ARG A 111 0.14 12.64 -8.47
N SER A 112 -0.68 12.10 -9.37
CA SER A 112 -2.13 12.34 -9.39
C SER A 112 -2.79 11.93 -8.08
N ALA A 113 -2.44 10.74 -7.55
CA ALA A 113 -2.91 10.26 -6.28
C ALA A 113 -2.54 11.19 -5.12
N MET A 114 -1.29 11.68 -5.06
CA MET A 114 -0.85 12.60 -4.02
C MET A 114 -1.57 13.95 -4.10
N SER A 115 -1.70 14.53 -5.30
CA SER A 115 -2.46 15.78 -5.50
C SER A 115 -3.92 15.61 -5.08
N TYR A 116 -4.54 14.48 -5.43
CA TYR A 116 -5.91 14.18 -5.05
C TYR A 116 -6.06 14.04 -3.53
N LEU A 117 -5.16 13.30 -2.87
CA LEU A 117 -5.14 13.18 -1.40
C LEU A 117 -5.01 14.53 -0.72
N GLN A 118 -4.14 15.42 -1.21
CA GLN A 118 -3.99 16.77 -0.65
C GLN A 118 -5.30 17.57 -0.70
N ILE A 119 -6.02 17.50 -1.81
CA ILE A 119 -7.33 18.16 -1.96
C ILE A 119 -8.33 17.57 -0.96
N LYS A 120 -8.43 16.23 -0.86
CA LYS A 120 -9.37 15.56 0.05
C LYS A 120 -9.09 15.79 1.52
N LEU A 121 -7.82 15.88 1.90
CA LEU A 121 -7.44 16.21 3.27
C LEU A 121 -7.80 17.66 3.62
N ALA A 122 -7.61 18.60 2.70
CA ALA A 122 -8.00 20.00 2.90
C ALA A 122 -9.52 20.22 2.97
N GLU A 123 -10.33 19.35 2.34
CA GLU A 123 -11.80 19.38 2.44
C GLU A 123 -12.34 18.90 3.80
N LYS A 124 -11.52 18.19 4.60
CA LYS A 124 -11.90 17.62 5.91
C LYS A 124 -11.55 18.53 7.10
N GLU A 125 -10.78 19.59 6.88
CA GLU A 125 -10.48 20.64 7.87
C GLU A 125 -11.61 21.67 7.98
#